data_AF-A0A4W5N9L0-F1
#
_entry.id   AF-A0A4W5N9L0-F1
#
_cell.length_a   1.000
_cell.length_b   1.000
_cell.length_c   1.000
_cell.angle_alpha   90.00
_cell.angle_beta   90.00
_cell.angle_gamma   90.00
#
_symmetry.space_group_name_H-M   'P 1'
#
loop_
_entity.id
_entity.type
_entity.pdbx_description
1 polymer ?
#
loop_
_entity_poly.entity_id
_entity_poly.type
_entity_poly.pdbx_seq_one_letter_code
_entity_poly.pdbx_strand_id
1 'polypeptide(L)'
;MAYMDHLEKYPHSLLVRFLGLHSIQVPNETKKYFIVMQSVFYPDERIDTRYDIKGCEVGRWTDPASTGSPVKILKDNNFEGKHIILGKSQVCPISAST
;
A
#
# COMPACT_ATOMS: atom_id res chain seq x y z
N MET A 1 8.48 20.54 -6.31
CA MET A 1 9.19 19.60 -5.41
C MET A 1 8.31 19.05 -4.29
N ALA A 2 7.02 19.43 -4.19
CA ALA A 2 6.12 19.07 -3.08
C ALA A 2 6.15 17.62 -2.58
N TYR A 3 6.31 16.63 -3.48
CA TYR A 3 6.48 15.23 -3.07
C TYR A 3 7.78 14.98 -2.28
N MET A 4 8.91 15.49 -2.77
CA MET A 4 10.19 15.36 -2.10
C MET A 4 10.20 16.17 -0.80
N ASP A 5 9.71 17.41 -0.84
CA ASP A 5 9.61 18.29 0.33
C ASP A 5 8.77 17.63 1.45
N HIS A 6 7.68 16.95 1.08
CA HIS A 6 6.84 16.19 2.01
C HIS A 6 7.57 14.97 2.60
N LEU A 7 8.28 14.20 1.78
CA LEU A 7 9.03 13.03 2.28
C LEU A 7 10.22 13.40 3.16
N GLU A 8 10.89 14.52 2.88
CA GLU A 8 11.95 15.07 3.72
C GLU A 8 11.39 15.54 5.06
N LYS A 9 10.27 16.26 5.05
CA LYS A 9 9.62 16.75 6.26
C LYS A 9 9.01 15.63 7.12
N TYR A 10 8.50 14.58 6.48
CA TYR A 10 7.79 13.48 7.16
C TYR A 10 8.42 12.12 6.82
N PRO A 11 9.51 11.71 7.49
CA PRO A 11 10.25 10.48 7.17
C PRO A 11 9.41 9.20 7.33
N HIS A 12 8.37 9.24 8.17
CA HIS A 12 7.41 8.15 8.39
C HIS A 12 6.12 8.29 7.58
N SER A 13 6.13 9.05 6.49
CA SER A 13 4.94 9.19 5.64
C SER A 13 4.45 7.84 5.12
N LEU A 14 3.13 7.65 5.13
CA LEU A 14 2.45 6.51 4.50
C LEU A 14 2.27 6.67 2.98
N LEU A 15 2.72 7.80 2.40
CA LEU A 15 2.73 7.95 0.96
C LEU A 15 3.63 6.91 0.32
N VAL A 16 3.23 6.46 -0.87
CA VAL A 16 4.04 5.53 -1.64
C VAL A 16 5.39 6.16 -1.99
N ARG A 17 6.46 5.37 -1.88
CA ARG A 17 7.82 5.76 -2.28
C ARG A 17 8.03 5.36 -3.73
N PHE A 18 8.03 6.35 -4.64
CA PHE A 18 8.35 6.14 -6.04
C PHE A 18 9.87 6.01 -6.21
N LEU A 19 10.30 4.88 -6.74
CA LEU A 19 11.72 4.57 -7.01
C LEU A 19 12.10 4.90 -8.45
N GLY A 20 11.13 4.95 -9.37
CA GLY A 20 11.37 5.32 -10.75
C GLY A 20 10.09 5.44 -11.56
N LEU A 21 10.13 6.26 -12.60
CA LEU A 21 9.11 6.37 -13.64
C LEU A 21 9.77 6.02 -14.96
N HIS A 22 9.26 4.99 -15.63
CA HIS A 22 9.86 4.43 -16.82
C HIS A 22 8.81 4.24 -17.91
N SER A 23 9.29 4.02 -19.14
CA SER A 23 8.45 3.64 -20.25
C SER A 23 9.15 2.59 -21.12
N ILE A 24 8.38 1.65 -21.66
CA ILE A 24 8.85 0.67 -22.63
C ILE A 24 8.06 0.87 -23.93
N GLN A 25 8.77 0.87 -25.05
CA GLN A 25 8.22 0.89 -26.39
C GLN A 25 8.56 -0.44 -27.08
N VAL A 26 7.55 -1.23 -27.38
CA VAL A 26 7.69 -2.46 -28.18
C VAL A 26 7.24 -2.14 -29.61
N PRO A 27 7.93 -2.65 -30.65
CA PRO A 27 7.48 -2.46 -32.04
C PRO A 27 6.03 -2.92 -32.22
N ASN A 28 5.24 -2.13 -32.93
CA ASN A 28 3.80 -2.38 -33.18
C ASN A 28 2.90 -2.37 -31.93
N GLU A 29 3.39 -1.93 -30.77
CA GLU A 29 2.58 -1.74 -29.58
C GLU A 29 2.53 -0.27 -29.12
N THR A 30 1.52 0.08 -28.34
CA THR A 30 1.45 1.38 -27.68
C THR A 30 2.52 1.47 -26.60
N LYS A 31 3.20 2.63 -26.51
CA LYS A 31 4.14 2.94 -25.42
C LYS A 31 3.49 2.72 -24.07
N LYS A 32 4.10 1.90 -23.22
CA LYS A 32 3.62 1.62 -21.86
C LYS A 32 4.43 2.44 -20.86
N TYR A 33 3.75 3.11 -19.94
CA TYR A 33 4.35 3.82 -18.82
C TYR A 33 4.12 3.00 -17.56
N PHE A 34 5.14 2.92 -16.71
CA PHE A 34 5.04 2.22 -15.44
C PHE A 34 5.93 2.88 -14.40
N ILE A 35 5.56 2.66 -13.15
CA ILE A 35 6.27 3.16 -11.98
C ILE A 35 6.85 1.98 -11.21
N VAL A 36 8.03 2.19 -10.66
CA VAL A 36 8.63 1.29 -9.67
C VAL A 36 8.41 1.94 -8.31
N MET A 37 7.88 1.17 -7.35
CA MET A 37 7.52 1.66 -6.03
C MET A 37 8.07 0.73 -4.95
N GLN A 38 8.33 1.27 -3.76
CA GLN A 38 8.66 0.44 -2.60
C GLN A 38 7.43 -0.38 -2.17
N SER A 39 7.58 -1.70 -2.10
CA SER A 39 6.52 -2.58 -1.60
C SER A 39 6.35 -2.44 -0.08
N VAL A 40 5.11 -2.38 0.36
CA VAL A 40 4.73 -2.48 1.78
C VAL A 40 4.29 -3.90 2.18
N PHE A 41 4.31 -4.83 1.22
CA PHE A 41 3.78 -6.18 1.37
C PHE A 41 4.88 -7.25 1.44
N TYR A 42 6.08 -6.91 1.91
CA TYR A 42 7.18 -7.85 1.98
C TYR A 42 7.44 -8.34 3.42
N PRO A 43 7.67 -9.65 3.64
CA PRO A 43 7.45 -10.73 2.69
C PRO A 43 5.95 -11.07 2.57
N ASP A 44 5.53 -11.46 1.37
CA ASP A 44 4.11 -11.59 1.02
C ASP A 44 3.42 -12.76 1.75
N GLU A 45 4.21 -13.79 2.10
CA GLU A 45 3.73 -15.00 2.75
C GLU A 45 3.30 -14.77 4.21
N ARG A 46 3.70 -13.63 4.81
CA ARG A 46 3.31 -13.27 6.18
C ARG A 46 1.97 -12.55 6.26
N ILE A 47 1.29 -12.36 5.14
CA ILE A 47 0.06 -11.56 5.07
C ILE A 47 -1.15 -12.49 4.96
N ASP A 48 -1.79 -12.75 6.09
CA ASP A 48 -2.98 -13.62 6.15
C ASP A 48 -4.22 -12.98 5.51
N THR A 49 -4.33 -11.64 5.56
CA THR A 49 -5.51 -10.92 5.05
C THR A 49 -5.11 -9.54 4.54
N ARG A 50 -5.70 -9.12 3.40
CA ARG A 50 -5.45 -7.81 2.78
C ARG A 50 -6.75 -7.04 2.59
N TYR A 51 -6.70 -5.74 2.85
CA TYR A 51 -7.81 -4.82 2.61
C TYR A 51 -7.35 -3.63 1.76
N ASP A 52 -8.12 -3.30 0.73
CA ASP A 52 -8.15 -1.96 0.13
C ASP A 52 -9.26 -1.18 0.85
N ILE A 53 -8.92 -0.11 1.57
CA ILE A 53 -9.87 0.71 2.34
C ILE A 53 -9.89 2.12 1.75
N LYS A 54 -11.08 2.66 1.49
CA LYS A 54 -11.29 4.00 0.90
C LYS A 54 -12.24 4.88 1.71
N GLY A 55 -12.95 4.34 2.70
CA GLY A 55 -13.94 5.06 3.50
C GLY A 55 -15.28 5.28 2.81
N CYS A 56 -15.64 4.43 1.85
CA CYS A 56 -16.92 4.50 1.15
C CYS A 56 -17.55 3.10 1.00
N GLU A 57 -18.82 3.02 0.64
CA GLU A 57 -19.58 1.75 0.63
C GLU A 57 -19.86 1.21 -0.79
N VAL A 58 -20.09 2.11 -1.75
CA VAL A 58 -20.50 1.73 -3.12
C VAL A 58 -19.34 1.04 -3.85
N GLY A 59 -19.55 -0.22 -4.25
CA GLY A 59 -18.54 -1.02 -4.95
C GLY A 59 -17.38 -1.51 -4.05
N ARG A 60 -17.56 -1.43 -2.72
CA ARG A 60 -16.53 -1.79 -1.73
C ARG A 60 -16.77 -3.14 -1.06
N TRP A 61 -17.29 -4.10 -1.82
CA TRP A 61 -17.36 -5.52 -1.47
C TRP A 61 -16.55 -6.39 -2.44
N THR A 62 -16.05 -7.53 -1.98
CA THR A 62 -15.40 -8.58 -2.78
C THR A 62 -15.69 -9.94 -2.15
N ASP A 63 -15.93 -10.96 -2.99
CA ASP A 63 -16.16 -12.31 -2.49
C ASP A 63 -14.89 -12.87 -1.84
N PRO A 64 -14.95 -13.31 -0.57
CA PRO A 64 -13.81 -13.88 0.12
C PRO A 64 -13.17 -15.05 -0.65
N ALA A 65 -11.88 -15.28 -0.38
CA ALA A 65 -11.16 -16.44 -0.88
C ALA A 65 -11.75 -17.73 -0.29
N SER A 66 -11.85 -18.79 -1.10
CA SER A 66 -12.13 -20.13 -0.59
C SER A 66 -10.90 -20.68 0.13
N THR A 67 -11.09 -21.62 1.05
CA THR A 67 -10.00 -22.28 1.77
C THR A 67 -8.97 -22.85 0.78
N GLY A 68 -7.70 -22.47 0.94
CA GLY A 68 -6.59 -22.92 0.09
C GLY A 68 -6.35 -22.11 -1.18
N SER A 69 -7.14 -21.07 -1.44
CA SER A 69 -6.89 -20.13 -2.55
C SER A 69 -5.96 -18.98 -2.14
N PRO A 70 -5.28 -18.31 -3.09
CA PRO A 70 -4.45 -17.14 -2.79
C PRO A 70 -5.23 -16.04 -2.07
N VAL A 71 -4.54 -15.25 -1.24
CA VAL A 71 -5.13 -14.15 -0.48
C VAL A 71 -5.79 -13.14 -1.42
N LYS A 72 -7.12 -13.05 -1.36
CA LYS A 72 -7.87 -12.01 -2.08
C LYS A 72 -7.80 -10.67 -1.32
N ILE A 73 -7.82 -9.58 -2.10
CA ILE A 73 -7.90 -8.22 -1.55
C ILE A 73 -9.37 -7.93 -1.20
N LEU A 74 -9.66 -7.86 0.10
CA LEU A 74 -10.95 -7.49 0.65
C LEU A 74 -11.11 -5.97 0.64
N LYS A 75 -12.33 -5.48 0.87
CA LYS A 75 -12.66 -4.05 0.81
C LYS A 75 -13.39 -3.56 2.06
N ASP A 76 -13.82 -2.30 2.08
CA ASP A 76 -14.46 -1.64 3.21
C ASP A 76 -15.62 -2.43 3.81
N ASN A 77 -16.56 -2.91 2.97
CA ASN A 77 -17.74 -3.64 3.46
C ASN A 77 -17.36 -5.03 4.00
N ASN A 78 -16.25 -5.62 3.56
CA ASN A 78 -15.71 -6.86 4.14
C ASN A 78 -15.05 -6.63 5.52
N PHE A 79 -14.68 -5.38 5.81
CA PHE A 79 -14.07 -4.97 7.08
C PHE A 79 -15.11 -4.48 8.10
N GLU A 80 -16.38 -4.30 7.69
CA GLU A 80 -17.45 -3.86 8.57
C GLU A 80 -17.58 -4.74 9.82
N GLY A 81 -17.71 -4.10 10.99
CA GLY A 81 -17.75 -4.76 12.29
C GLY A 81 -16.41 -5.31 12.79
N LYS A 82 -15.32 -5.25 11.99
CA LYS A 82 -13.97 -5.64 12.40
C LYS A 82 -13.21 -4.45 12.98
N HIS A 83 -12.21 -4.74 13.79
CA HIS A 83 -11.32 -3.75 14.38
C HIS A 83 -9.88 -4.25 14.35
N ILE A 84 -8.93 -3.32 14.20
CA ILE A 84 -7.49 -3.59 14.33
C ILE A 84 -7.03 -3.03 15.67
N ILE A 85 -6.49 -3.91 16.53
CA ILE A 85 -5.93 -3.51 17.81
C ILE A 85 -4.47 -3.14 17.58
N LEU A 86 -4.15 -1.87 17.71
CA LEU A 86 -2.77 -1.37 17.63
C LEU A 86 -2.14 -1.36 19.03
N GLY A 87 -0.86 -1.71 19.11
CA GLY A 87 -0.08 -1.59 20.35
C GLY A 87 0.16 -0.14 20.75
N LYS A 88 0.77 0.08 21.92
CA LYS A 88 1.20 1.43 22.34
C LYS A 88 2.18 1.99 21.32
N SER A 89 2.03 3.28 21.00
CA SER A 89 2.93 3.99 20.09
C SER A 89 4.36 3.92 20.65
N GLN A 90 5.25 3.27 19.89
CA GLN A 90 6.68 3.33 20.14
C GLN A 90 7.15 4.65 19.53
N VAL A 91 7.51 5.63 20.35
CA VAL A 91 8.24 6.80 19.87
C VAL A 91 9.60 6.28 19.41
N CYS A 92 9.81 6.23 18.09
CA CYS A 92 11.10 5.83 17.54
C CYS A 92 12.11 6.95 17.87
N PRO A 93 13.15 6.70 18.68
CA PRO A 93 14.14 7.71 19.00
C PRO A 93 15.10 7.82 17.82
N ILE A 94 14.70 8.51 16.76
CA ILE A 94 15.63 8.89 15.69
C ILE A 94 16.16 10.28 16.04
N SER A 95 17.46 10.28 16.33
CA SER A 95 18.31 11.39 16.73
C SER A 95 18.01 12.71 16.04
N ALA A 96 17.71 13.73 16.84
CA ALA A 96 18.06 15.09 16.50
C ALA A 96 19.59 15.20 16.46
N SER A 97 20.19 14.89 15.31
CA SER A 97 21.55 15.32 14.98
C SER A 97 21.41 16.55 14.09
N THR A 98 21.44 17.71 14.74
CA THR A 98 21.96 18.95 14.14
C THR A 98 23.48 18.88 14.15
#